data_AF-A0A348VRS0-F1
#
_entry.id   AF-A0A348VRS0-F1
#
_cell.length_a   1.000
_cell.length_b   1.000
_cell.length_c   1.000
_cell.angle_alpha   90.00
_cell.angle_beta   90.00
_cell.angle_gamma   90.00
#
_symmetry.space_group_name_H-M   'P 1'
#
loop_
_entity.id
_entity.type
_entity.pdbx_description
1 polymer ?
#
loop_
_entity_poly.entity_id
_entity_poly.type
_entity_poly.pdbx_seq_one_letter_code
_entity_poly.pdbx_strand_id
1 'polypeptide(L)' 'MPDQPFHELGIDSLGFVEILVFIEKTFKLQLIQSDLTRKDFESIRSLASFIHKNL' A
#
# COMPACT_ATOMS: atom_id res chain seq x y z
N MET A 1 7.24 2.45 12.85
CA MET A 1 7.81 3.65 12.16
C MET A 1 7.35 3.64 10.70
N PRO A 2 7.17 4.78 10.01
CA PRO A 2 6.62 4.80 8.64
C PRO A 2 7.52 4.11 7.60
N ASP A 3 8.80 3.94 7.92
CA ASP A 3 9.81 3.26 7.10
C ASP A 3 9.96 1.77 7.46
N GLN A 4 9.23 1.29 8.47
CA GLN A 4 9.27 -0.10 8.89
C GLN A 4 8.55 -1.00 7.88
N PRO A 5 9.11 -2.18 7.56
CA PRO A 5 8.44 -3.16 6.71
C PRO A 5 7.12 -3.65 7.28
N PHE A 6 6.14 -3.87 6.40
CA PHE A 6 4.80 -4.33 6.80
C PHE A 6 4.81 -5.68 7.53
N HIS A 7 5.69 -6.61 7.16
CA HIS A 7 5.78 -7.91 7.84
C HIS A 7 6.28 -7.77 9.29
N GLU A 8 7.11 -6.78 9.59
CA GLU A 8 7.54 -6.47 10.96
C GLU A 8 6.45 -5.76 11.77
N LEU A 9 5.43 -5.20 11.11
CA LEU A 9 4.23 -4.65 11.74
C LEU A 9 3.17 -5.73 12.01
N GLY A 10 3.46 -7.01 11.72
CA GLY A 10 2.52 -8.11 11.88
C GLY A 10 1.42 -8.13 10.81
N ILE A 11 1.61 -7.42 9.70
CA ILE A 11 0.66 -7.40 8.58
C ILE A 11 0.94 -8.60 7.69
N ASP A 12 -0.06 -9.49 7.60
CA ASP A 12 -0.03 -10.66 6.74
C ASP A 12 -0.63 -10.36 5.35
N SER A 13 -0.77 -11.40 4.51
CA SER A 13 -1.30 -11.24 3.16
C SER A 13 -2.74 -10.73 3.11
N LEU A 14 -3.60 -11.12 4.07
CA LEU A 14 -4.99 -10.67 4.11
C LEU A 14 -5.10 -9.22 4.57
N GLY A 15 -4.38 -8.85 5.63
CA GLY A 15 -4.32 -7.45 6.09
C GLY A 15 -3.79 -6.52 4.99
N PHE A 16 -2.89 -7.01 4.13
CA PHE A 16 -2.41 -6.26 2.98
C PHE A 16 -3.52 -5.98 1.95
N VAL A 17 -4.34 -6.99 1.64
CA VAL A 17 -5.48 -6.83 0.72
C VAL A 17 -6.48 -5.83 1.30
N GLU A 18 -6.76 -5.90 2.60
CA GLU A 18 -7.66 -4.94 3.27
C GLU A 18 -7.16 -3.51 3.18
N ILE A 19 -5.85 -3.29 3.40
CA ILE A 19 -5.22 -1.97 3.24
C ILE A 19 -5.41 -1.45 1.82
N LEU A 20 -5.17 -2.28 0.80
CA LEU A 20 -5.34 -1.88 -0.60
C LEU A 20 -6.78 -1.50 -0.92
N VAL A 21 -7.74 -2.35 -0.53
CA VAL A 21 -9.18 -2.08 -0.73
C VAL A 21 -9.61 -0.80 0.00
N PHE A 22 -9.09 -0.56 1.20
CA PHE A 22 -9.35 0.66 1.95
C PHE A 22 -8.86 1.91 1.21
N ILE A 23 -7.62 1.87 0.69
CA ILE A 23 -7.03 2.99 -0.05
C ILE A 23 -7.82 3.24 -1.35
N GLU A 24 -8.13 2.19 -2.12
CA GLU A 24 -8.93 2.30 -3.35
C GLU A 24 -10.27 3.00 -3.10
N LYS A 25 -11.00 2.58 -2.06
CA LYS A 25 -12.29 3.19 -1.70
C LYS A 25 -12.15 4.63 -1.23
N THR A 26 -11.10 4.93 -0.47
CA THR A 26 -10.88 6.26 0.12
C THR A 26 -10.51 7.28 -0.95
N PHE A 27 -9.61 6.91 -1.86
CA PHE A 27 -9.06 7.82 -2.85
C PHE A 27 -9.67 7.66 -4.25
N LYS A 28 -10.62 6.72 -4.42
CA LYS A 28 -11.23 6.36 -5.71
C LYS A 28 -10.19 5.97 -6.77
N LEU A 29 -9.17 5.23 -6.34
CA LEU A 29 -8.10 4.71 -7.19
C LEU A 29 -8.37 3.24 -7.57
N GLN A 30 -7.71 2.77 -8.62
CA GLN A 30 -7.67 1.35 -9.00
C GLN A 30 -6.24 0.82 -8.85
N LEU A 31 -5.86 0.48 -7.62
CA LEU A 31 -4.52 0.04 -7.25
C LEU A 31 -4.27 -1.42 -7.64
N ILE A 32 -5.29 -2.28 -7.57
CA ILE A 32 -5.17 -3.71 -7.93
C ILE A 32 -4.85 -3.89 -9.43
N GLN A 33 -5.17 -2.90 -10.26
CA GLN A 33 -4.88 -2.88 -11.70
C GLN A 33 -3.62 -2.10 -12.07
N SER A 34 -2.91 -1.55 -11.08
CA SER A 34 -1.74 -0.70 -11.30
C SER A 34 -0.43 -1.50 -11.26
N ASP A 35 0.64 -0.94 -11.83
CA ASP A 35 2.01 -1.48 -11.82
C ASP A 35 2.67 -1.38 -10.42
N LEU A 36 1.93 -1.70 -9.35
CA LEU A 36 2.48 -1.79 -8.00
C LEU A 36 3.58 -2.83 -7.96
N THR A 37 4.78 -2.39 -7.60
CA THR A 37 5.95 -3.24 -7.49
C THR A 37 6.19 -3.63 -6.04
N ARG A 38 7.05 -4.65 -5.82
CA ARG A 38 7.49 -5.03 -4.47
C ARG A 38 8.06 -3.85 -3.67
N LYS A 39 8.67 -2.87 -4.34
CA LYS A 39 9.25 -1.68 -3.70
C LYS A 39 8.19 -0.74 -3.14
N ASP A 40 7.05 -0.63 -3.80
CA ASP A 40 5.93 0.19 -3.32
C ASP A 40 5.31 -0.40 -2.04
N PHE A 41 5.52 -1.70 -1.81
CA PHE A 41 5.11 -2.44 -0.62
C PHE A 41 6.18 -2.58 0.45
N GLU A 42 7.29 -1.84 0.35
CA GLU A 42 8.40 -1.99 1.29
C GLU A 42 8.10 -1.35 2.65
N SER A 43 7.35 -0.24 2.68
CA SER A 43 6.95 0.46 3.89
C SER A 43 5.71 1.32 3.67
N ILE A 44 5.12 1.83 4.75
CA ILE A 44 4.01 2.80 4.67
C ILE A 44 4.43 4.02 3.86
N ARG A 45 5.66 4.50 4.01
CA ARG A 45 6.17 5.66 3.24
C ARG A 45 6.22 5.37 1.74
N SER A 46 6.72 4.21 1.33
CA SER A 46 6.78 3.83 -0.09
C SER A 46 5.38 3.78 -0.70
N LEU A 47 4.44 3.13 -0.01
CA LEU A 47 3.06 3.01 -0.46
C LEU A 47 2.36 4.37 -0.56
N ALA A 48 2.51 5.21 0.47
CA ALA A 48 1.98 6.57 0.47
C ALA A 48 2.55 7.43 -0.67
N SER A 49 3.85 7.27 -0.96
CA SER A 49 4.51 7.99 -2.05
C SER A 49 4.00 7.56 -3.42
N PHE A 50 3.72 6.26 -3.60
CA PHE A 50 3.07 5.74 -4.80
C PHE A 50 1.67 6.32 -4.96
N ILE A 51 0.85 6.27 -3.92
CA ILE A 51 -0.53 6.79 -3.94
C ILE A 51 -0.52 8.27 -4.29
N HIS A 52 0.32 9.07 -3.64
CA HIS A 52 0.40 10.51 -3.88
C HIS A 52 0.69 10.88 -5.34
N LYS A 53 1.45 10.07 -6.06
CA LYS A 53 1.73 10.29 -7.49
C LYS A 53 0.55 9.96 -8.41
N ASN A 54 -0.39 9.15 -7.94
CA ASN A 54 -1.53 8.65 -8.72
C ASN A 54 -2.85 9.33 -8.32
N LEU A 55 -2.82 10.25 -7.36
CA LEU A 55 -3.92 11.18 -7.05
C LEU A 55 -3.96 12.32 -8.07
#